data_AF-A0A166EDI8-F1
#
_entry.id   AF-A0A166EDI8-F1
#
_cell.length_a   1.000
_cell.length_b   1.000
_cell.length_c   1.000
_cell.angle_alpha   90.00
_cell.angle_beta   90.00
_cell.angle_gamma   90.00
#
_symmetry.space_group_name_H-M   'P 1'
#
loop_
_entity.id
_entity.type
_entity.pdbx_description
1 polymer ?
#
loop_
_entity_poly.entity_id
_entity_poly.type
_entity_poly.pdbx_seq_one_letter_code
_entity_poly.pdbx_strand_id
1 'polypeptide(L)'
;MAASYKLAVIIKSPSNDNELILVKQAPPPKFDDEEYDSYVDSHLWDLPSAQLLLLQGQQSNSQFQIQDLESCSHKIDLNTLDFALALNQVLAQVGFGETSGAQWKFWKLVEEPDFGPGIPVHTVYITGKLGPDDGILKEHCKWMSDQSCQKCFLDVKPKSDRIGPLVVLGPLQNLVHSDKLIIPPNLHSQEYPPGIIIIPMESRTAKPYRTTNLVVFASGGSHDSCGDHSFVTHGDALIIDPGCRSELHDELRDVVAALPRKLVVFVTHHHHDHVDGLSAVQKSNPDASLLAHDDTMRRIRKDGLSLSHTPVSGAEEICIGGQRLRVISAPGHTDGHMALLHLNTHSLIVGDHCVGQGSAVLDISSGGNMNDYFHTTYRFMDLSPHTLIPMHGRTNLWPKHLLCEYLKNRRNRESSILKAIEDGAETLFDIVANVYSNVDRSLWFHAASNVRLHVDHLAYQDKLPKEFPLQKYQKTCGVHFLSRWLLACASSHFAMKYMLGKAKLPCAVALAVAGLAVIYSARIKH
;
A
#
# COMPACT_ATOMS: atom_id res chain seq x y z
N MET A 1 11.84 3.23 17.97
CA MET A 1 10.45 2.72 17.89
C MET A 1 10.50 1.23 18.14
N ALA A 2 9.46 0.60 18.70
CA ALA A 2 9.41 -0.86 18.74
C ALA A 2 9.45 -1.36 17.29
N ALA A 3 10.35 -2.28 16.97
CA ALA A 3 10.42 -2.97 15.69
C ALA A 3 10.06 -4.44 15.88
N SER A 4 9.48 -5.05 14.86
CA SER A 4 9.25 -6.49 14.82
C SER A 4 10.43 -7.16 14.13
N TYR A 5 10.85 -8.33 14.59
CA TYR A 5 11.98 -9.05 14.00
C TYR A 5 11.53 -10.35 13.34
N LYS A 6 12.09 -10.66 12.17
CA LYS A 6 11.85 -11.91 11.43
C LYS A 6 13.18 -12.59 11.15
N LEU A 7 13.24 -13.91 11.29
CA LEU A 7 14.34 -14.74 10.84
C LEU A 7 14.01 -15.29 9.45
N ALA A 8 14.87 -15.04 8.46
CA ALA A 8 14.83 -15.67 7.15
C ALA A 8 16.09 -16.55 6.99
N VAL A 9 15.91 -17.79 6.53
CA VAL A 9 17.00 -18.77 6.49
C VAL A 9 17.31 -19.18 5.06
N ILE A 10 18.55 -18.94 4.65
CA ILE A 10 19.09 -19.36 3.35
C ILE A 10 19.71 -20.74 3.53
N ILE A 11 18.91 -21.78 3.27
CA ILE A 11 19.34 -23.17 3.35
C ILE A 11 19.83 -23.62 1.98
N LYS A 12 21.12 -23.91 1.88
CA LYS A 12 21.77 -24.35 0.64
C LYS A 12 21.74 -25.88 0.50
N SER A 13 21.70 -26.36 -0.74
CA SER A 13 21.75 -27.80 -1.03
C SER A 13 23.09 -28.39 -0.60
N PRO A 14 23.12 -29.59 0.01
CA PRO A 14 24.37 -30.29 0.33
C PRO A 14 25.20 -30.62 -0.91
N SER A 15 24.54 -30.75 -2.08
CA SER A 15 25.13 -31.19 -3.33
C SER A 15 25.39 -30.07 -4.34
N ASN A 16 24.76 -28.90 -4.16
CA ASN A 16 24.87 -27.76 -5.07
C ASN A 16 24.76 -26.42 -4.33
N ASP A 17 25.88 -25.71 -4.20
CA ASP A 17 25.96 -24.43 -3.47
C ASP A 17 25.18 -23.27 -4.09
N ASN A 18 24.74 -23.45 -5.34
CA ASN A 18 23.94 -22.50 -6.11
C ASN A 18 22.44 -22.74 -6.00
N GLU A 19 22.02 -23.78 -5.25
CA GLU A 19 20.63 -24.07 -4.98
C GLU A 19 20.26 -23.75 -3.54
N LEU A 20 19.10 -23.15 -3.38
CA LEU A 20 18.49 -22.83 -2.10
C LEU A 20 17.07 -23.39 -2.03
N ILE A 21 16.64 -23.69 -0.81
CA ILE A 21 15.27 -24.16 -0.57
C ILE A 21 14.30 -22.98 -0.57
N LEU A 22 13.21 -23.11 -1.30
CA LEU A 22 12.07 -22.21 -1.20
C LEU A 22 10.85 -22.95 -0.67
N VAL A 23 10.03 -22.23 0.07
CA VAL A 23 8.76 -22.69 0.63
C VAL A 23 7.62 -21.95 -0.06
N LYS A 24 6.62 -22.70 -0.50
CA LYS A 24 5.37 -22.15 -1.01
C LYS A 24 4.63 -21.45 0.14
N GLN A 25 4.42 -20.15 -0.01
CA GLN A 25 3.75 -19.34 1.00
C GLN A 25 2.25 -19.65 1.02
N ALA A 26 1.68 -19.72 2.22
CA ALA A 26 0.25 -19.90 2.39
C ALA A 26 -0.48 -18.61 2.00
N PRO A 27 -1.52 -18.68 1.15
CA PRO A 27 -2.38 -17.53 0.89
C PRO A 27 -3.19 -17.18 2.15
N PRO A 28 -3.77 -15.97 2.23
CA PRO A 28 -4.69 -15.62 3.29
C PRO A 28 -5.91 -16.57 3.35
N PRO A 29 -6.63 -16.63 4.48
CA PRO A 29 -7.81 -17.46 4.63
C PRO A 29 -8.87 -17.14 3.57
N LYS A 30 -9.63 -18.16 3.15
CA LYS A 30 -10.74 -17.99 2.21
C LYS A 30 -11.86 -17.13 2.79
N PHE A 31 -12.70 -16.59 1.91
CA PHE A 31 -13.83 -15.76 2.29
C PHE A 31 -15.10 -16.55 2.62
N ASP A 32 -15.11 -17.85 2.31
CA ASP A 32 -16.31 -18.71 2.32
C ASP A 32 -17.42 -18.17 1.42
N ASP A 33 -17.02 -17.65 0.26
CA ASP A 33 -17.88 -17.03 -0.75
C ASP A 33 -17.39 -17.49 -2.13
N GLU A 34 -18.24 -18.20 -2.88
CA GLU A 34 -17.87 -18.83 -4.16
C GLU A 34 -17.39 -17.82 -5.21
N GLU A 35 -17.97 -16.61 -5.24
CA GLU A 35 -17.55 -15.56 -6.18
C GLU A 35 -16.11 -15.15 -5.87
N TYR A 36 -15.81 -14.82 -4.62
CA TYR A 36 -14.51 -14.32 -4.22
C TYR A 36 -13.43 -15.40 -4.16
N ASP A 37 -13.77 -16.60 -3.71
CA ASP A 37 -12.83 -17.72 -3.61
C ASP A 37 -12.47 -18.30 -4.99
N SER A 38 -13.20 -17.93 -6.06
CA SER A 38 -12.81 -18.23 -7.45
C SER A 38 -11.59 -17.42 -7.93
N TYR A 39 -11.31 -16.27 -7.30
CA TYR A 39 -10.18 -15.42 -7.64
C TYR A 39 -8.90 -15.86 -6.91
N VAL A 40 -8.20 -16.82 -7.51
CA VAL A 40 -6.98 -17.39 -6.93
C VAL A 40 -5.72 -16.64 -7.39
N ASP A 41 -4.92 -16.19 -6.42
CA ASP A 41 -3.58 -15.64 -6.64
C ASP A 41 -2.58 -16.74 -7.01
N SER A 42 -1.58 -16.40 -7.84
CA SER A 42 -0.55 -17.37 -8.22
C SER A 42 0.36 -17.72 -7.05
N HIS A 43 1.00 -18.88 -7.16
CA HIS A 43 1.86 -19.40 -6.09
C HIS A 43 3.05 -18.48 -5.85
N LEU A 44 3.27 -18.17 -4.57
CA LEU A 44 4.40 -17.39 -4.11
C LEU A 44 5.40 -18.32 -3.43
N TRP A 45 6.64 -18.31 -3.92
CA TRP A 45 7.75 -19.06 -3.35
C TRP A 45 8.73 -18.09 -2.70
N ASP A 46 9.06 -18.30 -1.44
CA ASP A 46 9.97 -17.43 -0.70
C ASP A 46 10.86 -18.25 0.25
N LEU A 47 11.84 -17.60 0.88
CA LEU A 47 12.66 -18.25 1.88
C LEU A 47 11.80 -18.72 3.07
N PRO A 48 12.12 -19.88 3.68
CA PRO A 48 11.52 -20.25 4.95
C PRO A 48 11.85 -19.17 5.99
N SER A 49 10.83 -18.76 6.74
CA SER A 49 10.99 -17.69 7.72
C SER A 49 10.07 -17.85 8.92
N ALA A 50 10.47 -17.28 10.05
CA ALA A 50 9.70 -17.29 11.28
C ALA A 50 9.84 -15.96 12.02
N GLN A 51 8.86 -15.63 12.85
CA GLN A 51 8.92 -14.46 13.71
C GLN A 51 9.97 -14.67 14.79
N LEU A 52 10.84 -13.68 15.01
CA LEU A 52 11.76 -13.65 16.15
C LEU A 52 11.02 -13.04 17.35
N LEU A 53 10.78 -13.88 18.35
CA LEU A 53 10.11 -13.50 19.60
C LEU A 53 11.13 -13.08 20.66
N LEU A 54 10.70 -12.25 21.61
CA LEU A 54 11.51 -11.88 22.76
C LEU A 54 11.63 -13.03 23.76
N LEU A 55 12.83 -13.23 24.32
CA LEU A 55 13.09 -14.22 25.36
C LEU A 55 12.31 -13.88 26.64
N GLN A 56 11.47 -14.80 27.12
CA GLN A 56 10.66 -14.63 28.33
C GLN A 56 11.45 -15.02 29.60
N GLY A 57 12.63 -14.42 29.80
CA GLY A 57 13.41 -14.58 31.04
C GLY A 57 14.09 -15.92 31.26
N GLN A 58 13.99 -16.88 30.34
CA GLN A 58 14.86 -18.06 30.30
C GLN A 58 16.08 -17.78 29.43
N GLN A 59 17.27 -18.17 29.90
CA GLN A 59 18.47 -18.19 29.07
C GLN A 59 18.17 -19.06 27.83
N SER A 60 18.45 -18.53 26.65
CA SER A 60 18.44 -19.30 25.40
C SER A 60 19.39 -20.48 25.58
N ASN A 61 18.85 -21.68 25.79
CA ASN A 61 19.59 -22.93 25.67
C ASN A 61 19.86 -23.11 24.17
N SER A 62 20.87 -22.42 23.65
CA SER A 62 21.17 -22.45 22.22
C SER A 62 21.78 -23.81 21.86
N GLN A 63 20.94 -24.78 21.51
CA GLN A 63 21.38 -26.00 20.81
C GLN A 63 22.10 -25.64 19.48
N PHE A 64 21.85 -24.45 18.94
CA PHE A 64 22.42 -23.95 17.69
C PHE A 64 23.50 -22.89 17.93
N GLN A 65 24.62 -23.01 17.21
CA GLN A 65 25.66 -21.99 17.19
C GLN A 65 25.55 -21.18 15.88
N ILE A 66 25.19 -19.90 15.99
CA ILE A 66 25.16 -18.96 14.85
C ILE A 66 26.46 -18.15 14.85
N GLN A 67 27.31 -18.37 13.86
CA GLN A 67 28.56 -17.65 13.67
C GLN A 67 28.31 -16.21 13.19
N ASP A 68 29.20 -15.29 13.55
CA ASP A 68 29.24 -13.88 13.11
C ASP A 68 28.01 -13.03 13.49
N LEU A 69 27.15 -13.51 14.40
CA LEU A 69 25.95 -12.80 14.81
C LEU A 69 26.27 -11.43 15.47
N GLU A 70 27.41 -11.32 16.15
CA GLU A 70 27.90 -10.08 16.75
C GLU A 70 28.02 -8.91 15.76
N SER A 71 28.12 -9.19 14.45
CA SER A 71 28.21 -8.18 13.39
C SER A 71 27.02 -7.21 13.36
N CYS A 72 25.84 -7.62 13.82
CA CYS A 72 24.65 -6.75 13.90
C CYS A 72 24.29 -6.30 15.33
N SER A 73 25.15 -6.56 16.31
CA SER A 73 24.92 -6.21 17.73
C SER A 73 24.68 -4.71 17.99
N HIS A 74 25.25 -3.85 17.14
CA HIS A 74 25.07 -2.39 17.22
C HIS A 74 23.67 -1.92 16.78
N LYS A 75 22.90 -2.78 16.08
CA LYS A 75 21.53 -2.48 15.61
C LYS A 75 20.45 -3.29 16.32
N ILE A 76 20.80 -4.47 16.81
CA ILE A 76 19.85 -5.41 17.44
C ILE A 76 20.48 -5.96 18.70
N ASP A 77 19.73 -5.93 19.80
CA ASP A 77 20.11 -6.66 21.01
C ASP A 77 19.78 -8.15 20.85
N LEU A 78 20.77 -8.89 20.37
CA LEU A 78 20.69 -10.31 20.07
C LEU A 78 20.38 -11.18 21.30
N ASN A 79 20.71 -10.69 22.50
CA ASN A 79 20.46 -11.41 23.75
C ASN A 79 19.00 -11.38 24.17
N THR A 80 18.15 -10.65 23.45
CA THR A 80 16.72 -10.55 23.75
C THR A 80 15.87 -11.41 22.83
N LEU A 81 16.43 -12.03 21.78
CA LEU A 81 15.67 -12.74 20.74
C LEU A 81 15.85 -14.26 20.81
N ASP A 82 14.76 -14.99 20.66
CA ASP A 82 14.75 -16.45 20.65
C ASP A 82 15.01 -17.01 19.24
N PHE A 83 16.30 -17.06 18.87
CA PHE A 83 16.75 -17.63 17.60
C PHE A 83 16.52 -19.15 17.52
N ALA A 84 16.59 -19.87 18.63
CA ALA A 84 16.44 -21.32 18.64
C ALA A 84 15.00 -21.71 18.28
N LEU A 85 14.00 -21.08 18.90
CA LEU A 85 12.61 -21.29 18.58
C LEU A 85 12.30 -20.93 17.12
N ALA A 86 12.75 -19.76 16.66
CA ALA A 86 12.51 -19.31 15.29
C ALA A 86 13.16 -20.25 14.26
N LEU A 87 14.38 -20.70 14.51
CA LEU A 87 15.09 -21.64 13.63
C LEU A 87 14.41 -23.01 13.60
N ASN A 88 13.96 -23.53 14.74
CA ASN A 88 13.18 -24.77 14.80
C ASN A 88 11.87 -24.65 13.99
N GLN A 89 11.17 -23.52 14.08
CA GLN A 89 9.98 -23.26 13.26
C GLN A 89 10.29 -23.22 11.76
N VAL A 90 11.42 -22.63 11.37
CA VAL A 90 11.89 -22.61 9.97
C VAL A 90 12.21 -24.02 9.49
N LEU A 91 13.01 -24.79 10.23
CA LEU A 91 13.37 -26.17 9.86
C LEU A 91 12.14 -27.07 9.77
N ALA A 92 11.17 -26.90 10.67
CA ALA A 92 9.90 -27.59 10.59
C ALA A 92 9.12 -27.28 9.30
N GLN A 93 9.24 -26.08 8.70
CA GLN A 93 8.60 -25.77 7.42
C GLN A 93 9.17 -26.61 6.28
N VAL A 94 10.47 -26.89 6.31
CA VAL A 94 11.17 -27.57 5.21
C VAL A 94 11.28 -29.10 5.37
N GLY A 95 10.83 -29.64 6.51
CA GLY A 95 10.82 -31.10 6.76
C GLY A 95 12.02 -31.60 7.55
N PHE A 96 12.81 -30.69 8.12
CA PHE A 96 13.99 -31.00 8.90
C PHE A 96 13.70 -30.79 10.40
N GLY A 97 14.11 -31.74 11.24
CA GLY A 97 13.94 -31.68 12.70
C GLY A 97 15.05 -30.88 13.40
N GLU A 98 15.22 -31.07 14.71
CA GLU A 98 16.38 -30.56 15.46
C GLU A 98 17.67 -31.16 14.89
N THR A 99 18.30 -30.46 13.93
CA THR A 99 19.49 -30.97 13.23
C THR A 99 20.71 -30.82 14.13
N SER A 100 21.18 -31.94 14.68
CA SER A 100 22.42 -32.05 15.44
C SER A 100 23.62 -31.99 14.49
N GLY A 101 24.05 -30.79 14.08
CA GLY A 101 25.31 -30.63 13.33
C GLY A 101 25.37 -29.51 12.28
N ALA A 102 24.24 -28.88 11.93
CA ALA A 102 24.24 -27.76 10.98
C ALA A 102 24.90 -26.51 11.58
N GLN A 103 25.91 -25.96 10.89
CA GLN A 103 26.50 -24.67 11.25
C GLN A 103 25.74 -23.55 10.56
N TRP A 104 25.26 -22.60 11.36
CA TRP A 104 24.55 -21.42 10.88
C TRP A 104 25.46 -20.22 10.94
N LYS A 105 25.37 -19.34 9.95
CA LYS A 105 26.17 -18.12 9.87
C LYS A 105 25.26 -16.92 9.62
N PHE A 106 25.46 -15.84 10.37
CA PHE A 106 24.81 -14.56 10.09
C PHE A 106 25.20 -14.07 8.71
N TRP A 107 24.20 -13.64 7.93
CA TRP A 107 24.41 -13.19 6.57
C TRP A 107 24.22 -11.68 6.46
N LYS A 108 23.02 -11.17 6.80
CA LYS A 108 22.76 -9.72 6.84
C LYS A 108 21.51 -9.37 7.64
N LEU A 109 21.36 -8.08 7.92
CA LEU A 109 20.14 -7.48 8.45
C LEU A 109 19.52 -6.56 7.39
N VAL A 110 18.23 -6.74 7.11
CA VAL A 110 17.45 -5.83 6.25
C VAL A 110 16.43 -5.08 7.11
N GLU A 111 16.55 -3.76 7.14
CA GLU A 111 15.64 -2.87 7.86
C GLU A 111 14.53 -2.42 6.91
N GLU A 112 13.28 -2.81 7.19
CA GLU A 112 12.13 -2.33 6.42
C GLU A 112 11.87 -0.83 6.64
N PRO A 113 11.60 -0.06 5.57
CA PRO A 113 11.14 1.32 5.66
C PRO A 113 9.83 1.48 6.44
N ASP A 114 9.55 2.67 6.96
CA ASP A 114 8.29 2.97 7.65
C ASP A 114 7.14 3.22 6.67
N PHE A 115 6.56 2.13 6.16
CA PHE A 115 5.37 2.17 5.32
C PHE A 115 4.10 2.55 6.09
N GLY A 116 4.09 2.42 7.42
CA GLY A 116 2.95 2.65 8.30
C GLY A 116 1.68 1.83 7.97
N PRO A 117 0.65 1.90 8.83
CA PRO A 117 0.72 2.23 10.25
C PRO A 117 1.28 1.07 11.11
N GLY A 118 1.47 -0.11 10.51
CA GLY A 118 2.05 -1.27 11.19
C GLY A 118 3.54 -1.07 11.51
N ILE A 119 4.00 -1.67 12.60
CA ILE A 119 5.39 -1.62 13.05
C ILE A 119 6.33 -2.15 11.96
N PRO A 120 7.45 -1.46 11.64
CA PRO A 120 8.45 -1.98 10.70
C PRO A 120 9.00 -3.35 11.09
N VAL A 121 9.20 -4.21 10.09
CA VAL A 121 9.72 -5.57 10.26
C VAL A 121 11.19 -5.62 9.82
N HIS A 122 12.10 -5.84 10.75
CA HIS A 122 13.51 -6.03 10.45
C HIS A 122 13.81 -7.51 10.27
N THR A 123 14.40 -7.88 9.14
CA THR A 123 14.66 -9.28 8.78
C THR A 123 16.12 -9.63 8.97
N VAL A 124 16.39 -10.55 9.89
CA VAL A 124 17.69 -11.17 10.11
C VAL A 124 17.84 -12.36 9.18
N TYR A 125 18.84 -12.33 8.32
CA TYR A 125 19.18 -13.43 7.44
C TYR A 125 20.32 -14.25 8.02
N ILE A 126 20.14 -15.56 8.04
CA ILE A 126 21.21 -16.51 8.31
C ILE A 126 21.33 -17.49 7.14
N THR A 127 22.49 -18.09 6.96
CA THR A 127 22.73 -19.12 5.95
C THR A 127 23.33 -20.36 6.59
N GLY A 128 23.00 -21.53 6.04
CA GLY A 128 23.53 -22.82 6.45
C GLY A 128 23.39 -23.85 5.36
N LYS A 129 24.09 -24.98 5.53
CA LYS A 129 23.94 -26.19 4.71
C LYS A 129 23.41 -27.30 5.58
N LEU A 130 22.46 -28.05 5.03
CA LEU A 130 21.99 -29.30 5.63
C LEU A 130 22.98 -30.42 5.26
N GLY A 131 23.05 -31.44 6.11
CA GLY A 131 23.80 -32.67 5.89
C GLY A 131 23.04 -33.67 4.99
N PRO A 132 23.73 -34.75 4.54
CA PRO A 132 23.16 -35.75 3.64
C PRO A 132 22.06 -36.64 4.27
N ASP A 133 22.00 -36.74 5.60
CA ASP A 133 21.00 -37.53 6.36
C ASP A 133 19.79 -36.70 6.83
N ASP A 134 19.75 -35.42 6.45
CA ASP A 134 18.67 -34.53 6.83
C ASP A 134 17.42 -34.88 5.99
N GLY A 135 16.26 -34.97 6.65
CA GLY A 135 15.02 -35.61 6.18
C GLY A 135 14.46 -35.25 4.78
N ILE A 136 13.33 -35.90 4.45
CA ILE A 136 12.67 -35.73 3.14
C ILE A 136 12.01 -34.34 3.06
N LEU A 137 12.36 -33.61 1.99
CA LEU A 137 11.77 -32.33 1.65
C LEU A 137 10.23 -32.41 1.59
N LYS A 138 9.52 -31.49 2.24
CA LYS A 138 8.05 -31.45 2.18
C LYS A 138 7.54 -31.10 0.77
N GLU A 139 6.34 -31.55 0.43
CA GLU A 139 5.71 -31.34 -0.90
C GLU A 139 5.57 -29.87 -1.31
N HIS A 140 5.51 -28.95 -0.35
CA HIS A 140 5.39 -27.50 -0.58
C HIS A 140 6.74 -26.78 -0.54
N CYS A 141 7.84 -27.52 -0.64
CA CYS A 141 9.19 -27.01 -0.72
C CYS A 141 9.85 -27.46 -2.03
N LYS A 142 10.74 -26.62 -2.58
CA LYS A 142 11.52 -26.98 -3.78
C LYS A 142 12.90 -26.35 -3.75
N TRP A 143 13.87 -27.02 -4.36
CA TRP A 143 15.17 -26.46 -4.66
C TRP A 143 15.05 -25.50 -5.84
N MET A 144 15.62 -24.30 -5.71
CA MET A 144 15.73 -23.34 -6.81
C MET A 144 17.16 -22.82 -6.89
N SER A 145 17.70 -22.78 -8.10
CA SER A 145 18.96 -22.11 -8.38
C SER A 145 18.75 -20.62 -8.61
N ASP A 146 19.79 -19.82 -8.44
CA ASP A 146 19.77 -18.38 -8.75
C ASP A 146 19.31 -18.11 -10.20
N GLN A 147 19.75 -18.94 -11.15
CA GLN A 147 19.32 -18.87 -12.55
C GLN A 147 17.83 -19.16 -12.73
N SER A 148 17.30 -20.14 -11.98
CA SER A 148 15.87 -20.48 -12.03
C SER A 148 15.02 -19.35 -11.46
N CYS A 149 15.48 -18.73 -10.37
CA CYS A 149 14.84 -17.54 -9.81
C CYS A 149 14.91 -16.36 -10.79
N GLN A 150 16.05 -16.11 -11.42
CA GLN A 150 16.22 -15.05 -12.41
C GLN A 150 15.29 -15.23 -13.60
N LYS A 151 15.12 -16.46 -14.09
CA LYS A 151 14.16 -16.78 -15.15
C LYS A 151 12.72 -16.42 -14.76
N CYS A 152 12.35 -16.57 -13.49
CA CYS A 152 11.03 -16.16 -13.00
C CYS A 152 10.80 -14.65 -13.07
N PHE A 153 11.86 -13.82 -13.10
CA PHE A 153 11.77 -12.37 -13.28
C PHE A 153 11.82 -11.93 -14.73
N LEU A 154 12.41 -12.73 -15.62
CA LEU A 154 12.50 -12.43 -17.06
C LEU A 154 11.24 -12.88 -17.83
N ASP A 155 10.69 -14.05 -17.49
CA ASP A 155 9.56 -14.67 -18.19
C ASP A 155 8.24 -14.50 -17.43
N VAL A 156 7.96 -13.30 -16.92
CA VAL A 156 6.76 -13.05 -16.12
C VAL A 156 5.51 -13.15 -17.01
N LYS A 157 4.61 -14.05 -16.66
CA LYS A 157 3.30 -14.21 -17.31
C LYS A 157 2.20 -14.15 -16.26
N PRO A 158 1.00 -13.65 -16.60
CA PRO A 158 -0.13 -13.73 -15.69
C PRO A 158 -0.34 -15.15 -15.20
N LYS A 159 -0.52 -15.31 -13.89
CA LYS A 159 -0.75 -16.60 -13.19
C LYS A 159 0.47 -17.52 -13.09
N SER A 160 1.68 -17.08 -13.49
CA SER A 160 2.90 -17.87 -13.25
C SER A 160 3.29 -17.86 -11.77
N ASP A 161 4.12 -18.83 -11.38
CA ASP A 161 4.79 -18.82 -10.07
C ASP A 161 5.57 -17.53 -9.87
N ARG A 162 5.59 -17.06 -8.62
CA ARG A 162 6.22 -15.80 -8.20
C ARG A 162 7.31 -16.07 -7.17
N ILE A 163 8.31 -15.20 -7.14
CA ILE A 163 9.36 -15.19 -6.12
C ILE A 163 9.08 -14.06 -5.13
N GLY A 164 9.14 -14.38 -3.85
CA GLY A 164 8.83 -13.48 -2.75
C GLY A 164 9.96 -12.51 -2.40
N PRO A 165 9.65 -11.51 -1.55
CA PRO A 165 10.58 -10.46 -1.19
C PRO A 165 11.77 -10.96 -0.37
N LEU A 166 11.69 -12.04 0.42
CA LEU A 166 12.86 -12.48 1.21
C LEU A 166 13.96 -13.02 0.30
N VAL A 167 13.60 -13.68 -0.80
CA VAL A 167 14.57 -14.10 -1.82
C VAL A 167 15.17 -12.89 -2.55
N VAL A 168 14.34 -11.93 -2.98
CA VAL A 168 14.78 -10.75 -3.73
C VAL A 168 15.64 -9.82 -2.89
N LEU A 169 15.14 -9.43 -1.71
CA LEU A 169 15.85 -8.58 -0.77
C LEU A 169 17.00 -9.31 -0.10
N GLY A 170 17.01 -10.65 -0.14
CA GLY A 170 18.04 -11.50 0.42
C GLY A 170 19.07 -11.91 -0.64
N PRO A 171 19.20 -13.21 -0.96
CA PRO A 171 20.28 -13.76 -1.79
C PRO A 171 20.37 -13.17 -3.20
N LEU A 172 19.26 -12.70 -3.78
CA LEU A 172 19.25 -12.21 -5.17
C LEU A 172 19.42 -10.70 -5.30
N GLN A 173 19.65 -9.97 -4.20
CA GLN A 173 19.69 -8.50 -4.23
C GLN A 173 20.67 -7.97 -5.28
N ASN A 174 21.86 -8.56 -5.38
CA ASN A 174 22.91 -8.14 -6.33
C ASN A 174 22.60 -8.50 -7.80
N LEU A 175 21.70 -9.45 -8.04
CA LEU A 175 21.29 -9.86 -9.40
C LEU A 175 20.13 -9.03 -9.93
N VAL A 176 19.39 -8.40 -9.01
CA VAL A 176 18.19 -7.61 -9.30
C VAL A 176 18.51 -6.12 -9.36
N HIS A 177 19.51 -5.65 -8.60
CA HIS A 177 19.83 -4.24 -8.51
C HIS A 177 20.32 -3.70 -9.86
N SER A 178 19.55 -2.77 -10.42
CA SER A 178 20.02 -1.84 -11.45
C SER A 178 21.18 -1.02 -10.87
N ASP A 179 22.20 -0.70 -11.69
CA ASP A 179 23.35 0.11 -11.26
C ASP A 179 22.88 1.33 -10.43
N LYS A 180 23.42 1.38 -9.21
CA LYS A 180 22.83 1.96 -7.99
C LYS A 180 22.23 3.36 -8.19
N LEU A 181 20.91 3.45 -8.14
CA LEU A 181 20.26 4.68 -7.76
C LEU A 181 20.72 5.05 -6.34
N ILE A 182 21.43 6.17 -6.21
CA ILE A 182 21.91 6.63 -4.91
C ILE A 182 20.75 7.34 -4.21
N ILE A 183 20.09 6.62 -3.31
CA ILE A 183 19.07 7.19 -2.42
C ILE A 183 19.77 7.97 -1.29
N PRO A 184 19.31 9.18 -0.95
CA PRO A 184 19.83 9.94 0.19
C PRO A 184 19.87 9.08 1.48
N PRO A 185 20.93 9.19 2.30
CA PRO A 185 21.16 8.29 3.43
C PRO A 185 20.12 8.39 4.55
N ASN A 186 19.34 9.47 4.57
CA ASN A 186 18.23 9.71 5.50
C ASN A 186 16.89 9.12 5.01
N LEU A 187 16.83 8.63 3.77
CA LEU A 187 15.65 7.96 3.23
C LEU A 187 15.87 6.45 3.24
N HIS A 188 14.87 5.73 3.72
CA HIS A 188 14.82 4.28 3.64
C HIS A 188 13.97 3.89 2.44
N SER A 189 14.45 2.92 1.66
CA SER A 189 13.74 2.41 0.49
C SER A 189 13.70 0.88 0.50
N GLN A 190 12.77 0.35 -0.27
CA GLN A 190 12.68 -1.08 -0.53
C GLN A 190 12.52 -1.31 -2.03
N GLU A 191 13.33 -2.21 -2.60
CA GLU A 191 13.20 -2.64 -3.98
C GLU A 191 12.47 -3.99 -4.05
N TYR A 192 11.15 -3.94 -4.18
CA TYR A 192 10.35 -5.12 -4.48
C TYR A 192 8.98 -4.73 -5.05
N PRO A 193 8.59 -5.29 -6.21
CA PRO A 193 9.31 -6.27 -7.05
C PRO A 193 10.61 -5.74 -7.69
N PRO A 194 11.45 -6.62 -8.27
CA PRO A 194 12.68 -6.25 -8.97
C PRO A 194 12.52 -5.03 -9.90
N GLY A 195 13.42 -4.04 -9.79
CA GLY A 195 13.39 -2.82 -10.60
C GLY A 195 12.39 -1.75 -10.15
N ILE A 196 11.61 -2.01 -9.08
CA ILE A 196 10.65 -1.06 -8.51
C ILE A 196 11.11 -0.66 -7.11
N ILE A 197 11.64 0.57 -6.99
CA ILE A 197 12.10 1.13 -5.73
C ILE A 197 10.94 1.92 -5.11
N ILE A 198 10.63 1.64 -3.85
CA ILE A 198 9.54 2.27 -3.10
C ILE A 198 10.14 3.01 -1.92
N ILE A 199 9.83 4.31 -1.81
CA ILE A 199 10.34 5.20 -0.77
C ILE A 199 9.14 5.82 -0.05
N PRO A 200 8.81 5.41 1.19
CA PRO A 200 7.75 6.05 1.95
C PRO A 200 8.21 7.46 2.38
N MET A 201 7.64 8.48 1.75
CA MET A 201 7.93 9.89 2.03
C MET A 201 6.89 10.44 3.00
N GLU A 202 7.31 11.11 4.07
CA GLU A 202 6.35 11.76 4.98
C GLU A 202 5.52 12.78 4.19
N SER A 203 4.19 12.71 4.33
CA SER A 203 3.26 13.47 3.49
C SER A 203 2.06 13.98 4.29
N ARG A 204 1.21 14.81 3.66
CA ARG A 204 -0.02 15.33 4.26
C ARG A 204 -1.21 14.35 4.10
N THR A 205 -0.95 13.07 4.37
CA THR A 205 -1.95 12.01 4.22
C THR A 205 -2.88 11.87 5.44
N ALA A 206 -3.97 11.14 5.27
CA ALA A 206 -4.92 10.84 6.34
C ALA A 206 -4.38 9.76 7.29
N LYS A 207 -4.68 9.92 8.59
CA LYS A 207 -4.42 8.87 9.59
C LYS A 207 -5.14 7.57 9.21
N PRO A 208 -4.54 6.41 9.49
CA PRO A 208 -3.38 6.19 10.35
C PRO A 208 -2.02 6.31 9.65
N TYR A 209 -1.99 6.55 8.33
CA TYR A 209 -0.75 6.72 7.58
C TYR A 209 -0.07 8.05 7.92
N ARG A 210 1.24 8.07 7.69
CA ARG A 210 2.10 9.25 7.81
C ARG A 210 2.91 9.52 6.53
N THR A 211 2.90 8.55 5.62
CA THR A 211 3.74 8.54 4.44
C THR A 211 2.91 8.22 3.19
N THR A 212 3.34 8.77 2.07
CA THR A 212 2.95 8.36 0.72
C THR A 212 4.17 7.72 0.06
N ASN A 213 3.98 6.59 -0.59
CA ASN A 213 5.04 5.89 -1.29
C ASN A 213 5.40 6.61 -2.60
N LEU A 214 6.57 7.22 -2.65
CA LEU A 214 7.21 7.59 -3.92
C LEU A 214 7.71 6.30 -4.59
N VAL A 215 7.16 5.98 -5.76
CA VAL A 215 7.61 4.82 -6.54
C VAL A 215 8.56 5.28 -7.63
N VAL A 216 9.71 4.61 -7.73
CA VAL A 216 10.81 4.99 -8.62
C VAL A 216 11.20 3.80 -9.50
N PHE A 217 11.27 4.07 -10.80
CA PHE A 217 11.87 3.20 -11.80
C PHE A 217 13.12 3.90 -12.34
N ALA A 218 14.27 3.28 -12.23
CA ALA A 218 15.52 3.78 -12.79
C ALA A 218 16.22 2.64 -13.52
N SER A 219 16.68 2.89 -14.76
CA SER A 219 17.44 1.91 -15.54
C SER A 219 18.94 2.13 -15.42
N GLY A 220 19.67 1.03 -15.27
CA GLY A 220 21.13 0.95 -15.14
C GLY A 220 21.84 0.81 -16.48
N GLY A 221 21.30 1.42 -17.54
CA GLY A 221 22.02 1.56 -18.81
C GLY A 221 22.01 0.33 -19.74
N SER A 222 21.21 -0.70 -19.50
CA SER A 222 20.95 -1.71 -20.54
C SER A 222 19.85 -1.22 -21.48
N HIS A 223 20.29 -0.69 -22.63
CA HIS A 223 19.45 -0.24 -23.73
C HIS A 223 18.83 -1.42 -24.50
N ASP A 224 18.14 -2.33 -23.83
CA ASP A 224 17.18 -3.17 -24.53
C ASP A 224 15.99 -2.26 -24.87
N SER A 225 16.05 -1.67 -26.07
CA SER A 225 15.04 -0.75 -26.56
C SER A 225 13.69 -1.44 -26.44
N CYS A 226 12.74 -0.81 -25.74
CA CYS A 226 11.34 -1.10 -26.00
C CYS A 226 11.18 -1.01 -27.52
N GLY A 227 10.82 -2.12 -28.18
CA GLY A 227 10.83 -2.20 -29.66
C GLY A 227 9.89 -1.18 -30.32
N ASP A 228 9.55 -1.37 -31.60
CA ASP A 228 8.68 -0.46 -32.38
C ASP A 228 7.20 -0.48 -31.94
N HIS A 229 6.93 -0.25 -30.66
CA HIS A 229 5.59 -0.01 -30.11
C HIS A 229 5.31 1.49 -30.03
N SER A 230 4.05 1.88 -30.22
CA SER A 230 3.62 3.26 -30.01
C SER A 230 3.49 3.52 -28.51
N PHE A 231 4.47 4.22 -27.95
CA PHE A 231 4.42 4.71 -26.58
C PHE A 231 3.99 6.18 -26.56
N VAL A 232 3.21 6.58 -25.55
CA VAL A 232 2.81 7.97 -25.34
C VAL A 232 4.00 8.83 -24.90
N THR A 233 4.96 8.22 -24.19
CA THR A 233 6.22 8.87 -23.80
C THR A 233 7.32 7.84 -23.58
N HIS A 234 8.56 8.33 -23.64
CA HIS A 234 9.76 7.57 -23.33
C HIS A 234 10.63 8.34 -22.34
N GLY A 235 11.23 7.64 -21.38
CA GLY A 235 12.17 8.22 -20.43
C GLY A 235 13.26 7.23 -20.05
N ASP A 236 14.24 7.72 -19.30
CA ASP A 236 15.31 6.92 -18.72
C ASP A 236 15.00 6.55 -17.25
N ALA A 237 14.09 7.33 -16.62
CA ALA A 237 13.57 7.08 -15.29
C ALA A 237 12.11 7.56 -15.17
N LEU A 238 11.39 7.00 -14.20
CA LEU A 238 10.03 7.37 -13.85
C LEU A 238 9.91 7.50 -12.33
N ILE A 239 9.28 8.58 -11.88
CA ILE A 239 8.74 8.68 -10.53
C ILE A 239 7.22 8.77 -10.55
N ILE A 240 6.58 8.16 -9.56
CA ILE A 240 5.13 8.18 -9.39
C ILE A 240 4.79 8.83 -8.06
N ASP A 241 3.85 9.78 -8.09
CA ASP A 241 3.30 10.49 -6.93
C ASP A 241 4.38 11.09 -6.01
N PRO A 242 5.10 12.15 -6.45
CA PRO A 242 6.14 12.79 -5.66
C PRO A 242 5.57 13.66 -4.52
N GLY A 243 4.45 13.26 -3.91
CA GLY A 243 3.85 14.00 -2.82
C GLY A 243 4.59 13.74 -1.52
N CYS A 244 5.09 14.81 -0.92
CA CYS A 244 5.75 14.79 0.37
C CYS A 244 5.54 16.14 1.07
N ARG A 245 5.84 16.20 2.36
CA ARG A 245 5.86 17.46 3.10
C ARG A 245 6.93 18.39 2.54
N SER A 246 6.70 19.70 2.66
CA SER A 246 7.64 20.73 2.20
C SER A 246 9.03 20.62 2.80
N GLU A 247 9.11 20.10 4.02
CA GLU A 247 10.31 19.86 4.80
C GLU A 247 11.19 18.76 4.17
N LEU A 248 10.60 17.87 3.34
CA LEU A 248 11.30 16.81 2.61
C LEU A 248 11.58 17.15 1.14
N HIS A 249 11.36 18.41 0.73
CA HIS A 249 11.60 18.81 -0.65
C HIS A 249 13.07 18.74 -1.03
N ASP A 250 14.00 18.97 -0.10
CA ASP A 250 15.44 18.89 -0.37
C ASP A 250 15.84 17.44 -0.67
N GLU A 251 15.37 16.49 0.13
CA GLU A 251 15.57 15.06 -0.07
C GLU A 251 14.95 14.56 -1.37
N LEU A 252 13.73 15.00 -1.69
CA LEU A 252 13.09 14.69 -2.97
C LEU A 252 13.92 15.23 -4.14
N ARG A 253 14.45 16.46 -4.04
CA ARG A 253 15.34 17.01 -5.06
C ARG A 253 16.62 16.20 -5.21
N ASP A 254 17.18 15.68 -4.12
CA ASP A 254 18.37 14.84 -4.16
C ASP A 254 18.08 13.49 -4.84
N VAL A 255 16.93 12.87 -4.55
CA VAL A 255 16.45 11.67 -5.27
C VAL A 255 16.33 11.98 -6.77
N VAL A 256 15.66 13.09 -7.14
CA VAL A 256 15.48 13.49 -8.53
C VAL A 256 16.82 13.77 -9.22
N ALA A 257 17.77 14.41 -8.53
CA ALA A 257 19.09 14.71 -9.06
C ALA A 257 19.96 13.46 -9.28
N ALA A 258 19.72 12.39 -8.50
CA ALA A 258 20.37 11.10 -8.66
C ALA A 258 19.77 10.27 -9.83
N LEU A 259 18.60 10.65 -10.35
CA LEU A 259 17.97 9.98 -11.49
C LEU A 259 18.52 10.47 -12.84
N PRO A 260 18.50 9.62 -13.88
CA PRO A 260 18.70 10.03 -15.25
C PRO A 260 17.85 11.25 -15.67
N ARG A 261 18.40 12.11 -16.54
CA ARG A 261 17.79 13.42 -16.87
C ARG A 261 16.44 13.33 -17.56
N LYS A 262 16.20 12.36 -18.45
CA LYS A 262 14.90 12.18 -19.12
C LYS A 262 13.91 11.54 -18.16
N LEU A 263 13.49 12.32 -17.18
CA LEU A 263 12.58 11.92 -16.13
C LEU A 263 11.13 12.04 -16.61
N VAL A 264 10.39 10.94 -16.47
CA VAL A 264 8.94 10.96 -16.54
C VAL A 264 8.39 11.07 -15.12
N VAL A 265 7.36 11.87 -14.93
CA VAL A 265 6.63 12.00 -13.67
C VAL A 265 5.21 11.56 -13.94
N PHE A 266 4.70 10.58 -13.21
CA PHE A 266 3.31 10.17 -13.30
C PHE A 266 2.58 10.52 -12.01
N VAL A 267 1.38 11.07 -12.14
CA VAL A 267 0.51 11.35 -10.99
C VAL A 267 -0.75 10.51 -11.12
N THR A 268 -1.03 9.71 -10.10
CA THR A 268 -2.22 8.85 -10.05
C THR A 268 -3.49 9.67 -9.93
N HIS A 269 -3.48 10.70 -9.07
CA HIS A 269 -4.59 11.64 -8.88
C HIS A 269 -4.13 12.92 -8.14
N HIS A 270 -5.07 13.85 -7.97
CA HIS A 270 -4.76 15.24 -7.59
C HIS A 270 -4.61 15.52 -6.07
N HIS A 271 -4.80 14.53 -5.18
CA HIS A 271 -4.73 14.80 -3.75
C HIS A 271 -3.32 15.24 -3.33
N HIS A 272 -3.28 16.13 -2.34
CA HIS A 272 -2.07 16.87 -1.95
C HIS A 272 -0.87 15.96 -1.66
N ASP A 273 -1.10 14.88 -0.93
CA ASP A 273 -0.10 13.90 -0.56
C ASP A 273 0.45 13.08 -1.73
N HIS A 274 -0.01 13.29 -2.96
CA HIS A 274 0.55 12.74 -4.21
C HIS A 274 1.26 13.80 -5.08
N VAL A 275 0.91 15.08 -4.92
CA VAL A 275 1.31 16.15 -5.87
C VAL A 275 2.14 17.28 -5.25
N ASP A 276 2.20 17.38 -3.93
CA ASP A 276 2.82 18.53 -3.24
C ASP A 276 4.31 18.73 -3.60
N GLY A 277 5.05 17.65 -3.86
CA GLY A 277 6.46 17.72 -4.25
C GLY A 277 6.70 17.96 -5.74
N LEU A 278 5.66 18.06 -6.60
CA LEU A 278 5.83 18.39 -8.03
C LEU A 278 6.63 19.68 -8.24
N SER A 279 6.44 20.67 -7.37
CA SER A 279 7.20 21.93 -7.43
C SER A 279 8.70 21.74 -7.16
N ALA A 280 9.07 20.78 -6.31
CA ALA A 280 10.46 20.42 -6.05
C ALA A 280 11.06 19.66 -7.23
N VAL A 281 10.30 18.72 -7.82
CA VAL A 281 10.70 18.00 -9.04
C VAL A 281 10.98 18.97 -10.18
N GLN A 282 10.06 19.91 -10.46
CA GLN A 282 10.21 20.90 -11.54
C GLN A 282 11.43 21.81 -11.35
N LYS A 283 11.77 22.15 -10.10
CA LYS A 283 12.96 22.96 -9.80
C LYS A 283 14.26 22.20 -10.06
N SER A 284 14.32 20.91 -9.73
CA SER A 284 15.50 20.08 -9.95
C SER A 284 15.63 19.57 -11.39
N ASN A 285 14.52 19.29 -12.04
CA ASN A 285 14.48 18.79 -13.41
C ASN A 285 13.37 19.50 -14.21
N PRO A 286 13.65 20.71 -14.75
CA PRO A 286 12.67 21.50 -15.48
C PRO A 286 12.14 20.84 -16.76
N ASP A 287 12.89 19.88 -17.30
CA ASP A 287 12.58 19.15 -18.54
C ASP A 287 11.77 17.86 -18.27
N ALA A 288 11.43 17.58 -17.01
CA ALA A 288 10.66 16.40 -16.64
C ALA A 288 9.28 16.39 -17.30
N SER A 289 8.90 15.25 -17.86
CA SER A 289 7.61 15.08 -18.55
C SER A 289 6.53 14.60 -17.58
N LEU A 290 5.59 15.47 -17.23
CA LEU A 290 4.46 15.14 -16.36
C LEU A 290 3.33 14.47 -17.14
N LEU A 291 2.91 13.28 -16.69
CA LEU A 291 1.77 12.52 -17.20
C LEU A 291 0.70 12.43 -16.12
N ALA A 292 -0.52 12.77 -16.48
CA ALA A 292 -1.67 12.73 -15.59
C ALA A 292 -2.99 12.77 -16.39
N HIS A 293 -4.08 12.34 -15.77
CA HIS A 293 -5.41 12.53 -16.33
C HIS A 293 -5.80 14.02 -16.37
N ASP A 294 -6.60 14.42 -17.35
CA ASP A 294 -7.01 15.82 -17.53
C ASP A 294 -7.83 16.36 -16.34
N ASP A 295 -8.72 15.55 -15.76
CA ASP A 295 -9.50 15.95 -14.59
C ASP A 295 -8.62 16.10 -13.33
N THR A 296 -7.54 15.32 -13.24
CA THR A 296 -6.52 15.45 -12.20
C THR A 296 -5.77 16.77 -12.37
N MET A 297 -5.28 17.05 -13.58
CA MET A 297 -4.56 18.30 -13.86
C MET A 297 -5.42 19.55 -13.76
N ARG A 298 -6.72 19.46 -14.09
CA ARG A 298 -7.67 20.57 -13.90
C ARG A 298 -7.78 20.98 -12.43
N ARG A 299 -7.70 20.01 -11.50
CA ARG A 299 -7.75 20.28 -10.06
C ARG A 299 -6.41 20.81 -9.55
N ILE A 300 -5.29 20.22 -9.93
CA ILE A 300 -3.94 20.71 -9.60
C ILE A 300 -3.74 22.17 -10.02
N ARG A 301 -4.21 22.56 -11.22
CA ARG A 301 -4.10 23.94 -11.71
C ARG A 301 -4.93 24.94 -10.90
N LYS A 302 -6.10 24.54 -10.38
CA LYS A 302 -6.91 25.39 -9.51
C LYS A 302 -6.19 25.72 -8.19
N ASP A 303 -5.27 24.85 -7.78
CA ASP A 303 -4.45 25.04 -6.58
C ASP A 303 -3.17 25.85 -6.85
N GLY A 304 -3.03 26.42 -8.05
CA GLY A 304 -2.00 27.41 -8.39
C GLY A 304 -0.76 26.85 -9.09
N LEU A 305 -0.70 25.55 -9.36
CA LEU A 305 0.44 24.93 -10.04
C LEU A 305 0.18 24.82 -11.56
N SER A 306 0.79 25.71 -12.34
CA SER A 306 0.68 25.71 -13.81
C SER A 306 1.81 24.91 -14.45
N LEU A 307 1.64 23.59 -14.53
CA LEU A 307 2.53 22.69 -15.26
C LEU A 307 1.91 22.25 -16.58
N SER A 308 2.72 22.22 -17.64
CA SER A 308 2.38 21.47 -18.86
C SER A 308 2.37 19.98 -18.54
N HIS A 309 1.44 19.24 -19.12
CA HIS A 309 1.35 17.80 -18.95
C HIS A 309 1.03 17.12 -20.27
N THR A 310 1.39 15.85 -20.36
CA THR A 310 0.90 14.93 -21.38
C THR A 310 -0.35 14.24 -20.83
N PRO A 311 -1.54 14.45 -21.42
CA PRO A 311 -2.75 13.81 -20.94
C PRO A 311 -2.70 12.31 -21.18
N VAL A 312 -3.18 11.54 -20.20
CA VAL A 312 -3.39 10.09 -20.32
C VAL A 312 -4.80 9.73 -19.90
N SER A 313 -5.39 8.75 -20.56
CA SER A 313 -6.80 8.36 -20.43
C SER A 313 -7.01 6.87 -20.14
N GLY A 314 -5.94 6.08 -20.20
CA GLY A 314 -5.96 4.64 -20.04
C GLY A 314 -5.80 3.93 -21.38
N ALA A 315 -5.00 2.86 -21.39
CA ALA A 315 -4.53 2.09 -22.54
C ALA A 315 -3.23 2.58 -23.20
N GLU A 316 -2.72 3.76 -22.86
CA GLU A 316 -1.41 4.18 -23.31
C GLU A 316 -0.29 3.33 -22.69
N GLU A 317 0.81 3.17 -23.40
CA GLU A 317 2.03 2.56 -22.86
C GLU A 317 3.15 3.59 -22.74
N ILE A 318 3.98 3.41 -21.71
CA ILE A 318 5.15 4.23 -21.39
C ILE A 318 6.37 3.31 -21.41
N CYS A 319 7.47 3.75 -22.02
CA CYS A 319 8.74 3.05 -21.98
C CYS A 319 9.73 3.80 -21.08
N ILE A 320 10.25 3.13 -20.05
CA ILE A 320 11.23 3.68 -19.11
C ILE A 320 12.48 2.80 -19.10
N GLY A 321 13.53 3.25 -19.76
CA GLY A 321 14.83 2.54 -19.79
C GLY A 321 14.72 1.06 -20.14
N GLY A 322 13.90 0.71 -21.14
CA GLY A 322 13.63 -0.66 -21.59
C GLY A 322 12.45 -1.36 -20.89
N GLN A 323 11.95 -0.82 -19.79
CA GLN A 323 10.80 -1.35 -19.05
C GLN A 323 9.49 -0.79 -19.62
N ARG A 324 8.47 -1.63 -19.76
CA ARG A 324 7.16 -1.23 -20.30
C ARG A 324 6.14 -1.09 -19.18
N LEU A 325 5.49 0.06 -19.13
CA LEU A 325 4.35 0.32 -18.25
C LEU A 325 3.11 0.60 -19.08
N ARG A 326 1.95 0.12 -18.64
CA ARG A 326 0.65 0.43 -19.23
C ARG A 326 -0.16 1.28 -18.28
N VAL A 327 -0.69 2.38 -18.80
CA VAL A 327 -1.62 3.26 -18.09
C VAL A 327 -3.00 2.59 -18.03
N ILE A 328 -3.56 2.53 -16.82
CA ILE A 328 -4.87 1.91 -16.57
C ILE A 328 -5.79 2.97 -15.95
N SER A 329 -6.88 3.29 -16.65
CA SER A 329 -7.96 4.10 -16.07
C SER A 329 -8.57 3.37 -14.88
N ALA A 330 -8.67 4.06 -13.74
CA ALA A 330 -9.05 3.48 -12.46
C ALA A 330 -10.02 4.39 -11.67
N PRO A 331 -11.11 4.89 -12.28
CA PRO A 331 -12.05 5.75 -11.59
C PRO A 331 -12.72 5.03 -10.42
N GLY A 332 -13.18 5.83 -9.46
CA GLY A 332 -13.87 5.35 -8.27
C GLY A 332 -13.42 6.10 -7.04
N HIS A 333 -12.10 6.18 -6.81
CA HIS A 333 -11.52 7.03 -5.77
C HIS A 333 -11.71 8.52 -6.10
N THR A 334 -11.33 8.90 -7.32
CA THR A 334 -11.69 10.17 -7.98
C THR A 334 -12.08 9.85 -9.42
N ASP A 335 -12.65 10.82 -10.15
CA ASP A 335 -12.98 10.68 -11.57
C ASP A 335 -11.74 10.57 -12.47
N GLY A 336 -10.63 11.22 -12.09
CA GLY A 336 -9.36 11.21 -12.82
C GLY A 336 -8.29 10.28 -12.27
N HIS A 337 -8.67 9.29 -11.44
CA HIS A 337 -7.71 8.35 -10.85
C HIS A 337 -7.19 7.36 -11.89
N MET A 338 -5.86 7.17 -11.89
CA MET A 338 -5.14 6.30 -12.80
C MET A 338 -4.20 5.36 -12.04
N ALA A 339 -4.02 4.16 -12.58
CA ALA A 339 -3.06 3.16 -12.12
C ALA A 339 -2.02 2.85 -13.22
N LEU A 340 -0.88 2.26 -12.83
CA LEU A 340 0.16 1.82 -13.76
C LEU A 340 0.45 0.33 -13.59
N LEU A 341 0.31 -0.44 -14.67
CA LEU A 341 0.73 -1.84 -14.71
C LEU A 341 2.14 -1.93 -15.27
N HIS A 342 3.11 -2.32 -14.44
CA HIS A 342 4.45 -2.66 -14.90
C HIS A 342 4.44 -4.04 -15.54
N LEU A 343 4.63 -4.11 -16.86
CA LEU A 343 4.47 -5.35 -17.62
C LEU A 343 5.59 -6.34 -17.34
N ASN A 344 6.82 -5.87 -17.08
CA ASN A 344 7.97 -6.75 -16.86
C ASN A 344 7.84 -7.57 -15.56
N THR A 345 7.27 -7.00 -14.50
CA THR A 345 7.02 -7.73 -13.22
C THR A 345 5.55 -8.10 -13.01
N HIS A 346 4.69 -7.73 -13.96
CA HIS A 346 3.23 -7.84 -13.89
C HIS A 346 2.65 -7.25 -12.58
N SER A 347 3.22 -6.13 -12.13
CA SER A 347 2.89 -5.47 -10.85
C SER A 347 2.02 -4.25 -11.09
N LEU A 348 0.98 -4.08 -10.28
CA LEU A 348 0.05 -2.97 -10.43
C LEU A 348 0.28 -1.92 -9.34
N ILE A 349 0.72 -0.73 -9.76
CA ILE A 349 0.79 0.47 -8.95
C ILE A 349 -0.62 1.05 -8.91
N VAL A 350 -1.29 0.89 -7.77
CA VAL A 350 -2.75 0.99 -7.67
C VAL A 350 -3.24 2.35 -7.19
N GLY A 351 -2.32 3.28 -6.89
CA GLY A 351 -2.68 4.58 -6.30
C GLY A 351 -3.46 4.39 -5.00
N ASP A 352 -4.47 5.24 -4.81
CA ASP A 352 -5.41 5.20 -3.68
C ASP A 352 -6.67 4.35 -3.89
N HIS A 353 -6.71 3.52 -4.94
CA HIS A 353 -7.84 2.59 -5.11
C HIS A 353 -7.86 1.53 -4.01
N CYS A 354 -6.68 1.11 -3.53
CA CYS A 354 -6.48 0.29 -2.34
C CYS A 354 -5.29 0.81 -1.53
N VAL A 355 -5.28 0.54 -0.22
CA VAL A 355 -4.20 0.86 0.71
C VAL A 355 -3.78 -0.40 1.47
N GLY A 356 -2.57 -0.41 2.04
CA GLY A 356 -2.00 -1.61 2.66
C GLY A 356 -2.73 -2.12 3.92
N GLN A 357 -3.47 -1.24 4.59
CA GLN A 357 -4.26 -1.51 5.78
C GLN A 357 -5.49 -0.58 5.84
N GLY A 358 -6.64 -1.14 6.19
CA GLY A 358 -7.89 -0.38 6.30
C GLY A 358 -8.64 -0.34 4.96
N SER A 359 -9.35 0.76 4.71
CA SER A 359 -10.13 0.95 3.49
C SER A 359 -9.79 2.29 2.85
N ALA A 360 -9.74 2.32 1.53
CA ALA A 360 -9.58 3.54 0.75
C ALA A 360 -10.81 4.45 0.94
N VAL A 361 -10.58 5.76 1.00
CA VAL A 361 -11.66 6.75 0.92
C VAL A 361 -12.05 6.93 -0.54
N LEU A 362 -13.30 7.26 -0.87
CA LEU A 362 -13.65 7.74 -2.20
C LEU A 362 -14.08 9.21 -2.07
N ASP A 363 -13.48 10.09 -2.87
CA ASP A 363 -13.71 11.52 -2.81
C ASP A 363 -14.92 11.91 -3.65
N ILE A 364 -16.09 11.90 -3.01
CA ILE A 364 -17.36 12.32 -3.62
C ILE A 364 -17.33 13.74 -4.18
N SER A 365 -16.47 14.62 -3.67
CA SER A 365 -16.34 16.00 -4.18
C SER A 365 -15.51 16.09 -5.46
N SER A 366 -14.78 15.02 -5.77
CA SER A 366 -13.94 14.87 -6.96
C SER A 366 -14.40 13.72 -7.86
N GLY A 367 -15.71 13.46 -7.90
CA GLY A 367 -16.32 12.48 -8.80
C GLY A 367 -16.15 11.02 -8.35
N GLY A 368 -15.56 10.77 -7.17
CA GLY A 368 -15.48 9.43 -6.61
C GLY A 368 -16.87 8.83 -6.40
N ASN A 369 -17.04 7.58 -6.82
CA ASN A 369 -18.31 6.87 -6.76
C ASN A 369 -18.09 5.36 -6.68
N MET A 370 -19.08 4.66 -6.12
CA MET A 370 -18.98 3.24 -5.85
C MET A 370 -19.10 2.39 -7.12
N ASN A 371 -19.90 2.81 -8.10
CA ASN A 371 -20.10 2.05 -9.34
C ASN A 371 -18.77 1.86 -10.09
N ASP A 372 -18.07 2.95 -10.33
CA ASP A 372 -16.74 2.94 -10.96
C ASP A 372 -15.74 2.18 -10.10
N TYR A 373 -15.80 2.35 -8.76
CA TYR A 373 -14.95 1.61 -7.84
C TYR A 373 -15.11 0.09 -7.99
N PHE A 374 -16.34 -0.43 -8.02
CA PHE A 374 -16.60 -1.86 -8.24
C PHE A 374 -16.06 -2.30 -9.61
N HIS A 375 -16.38 -1.58 -10.68
CA HIS A 375 -15.91 -1.92 -12.04
C HIS A 375 -14.39 -1.93 -12.14
N THR A 376 -13.71 -0.91 -11.61
CA THR A 376 -12.25 -0.83 -11.55
C THR A 376 -11.66 -2.00 -10.76
N THR A 377 -12.28 -2.38 -9.63
CA THR A 377 -11.81 -3.49 -8.81
C THR A 377 -11.89 -4.83 -9.55
N TYR A 378 -13.00 -5.11 -10.24
CA TYR A 378 -13.13 -6.31 -11.08
C TYR A 378 -12.10 -6.33 -12.21
N ARG A 379 -11.91 -5.19 -12.90
CA ARG A 379 -10.89 -5.05 -13.93
C ARG A 379 -9.49 -5.36 -13.40
N PHE A 380 -9.14 -4.89 -12.20
CA PHE A 380 -7.86 -5.21 -11.57
C PHE A 380 -7.70 -6.69 -11.23
N MET A 381 -8.77 -7.36 -10.79
CA MET A 381 -8.73 -8.82 -10.58
C MET A 381 -8.53 -9.58 -11.88
N ASP A 382 -9.17 -9.13 -12.97
CA ASP A 382 -9.04 -9.73 -14.30
C ASP A 382 -7.63 -9.54 -14.89
N LEU A 383 -6.98 -8.40 -14.62
CA LEU A 383 -5.56 -8.19 -14.95
C LEU A 383 -4.66 -9.23 -14.27
N SER A 384 -5.10 -9.84 -13.17
CA SER A 384 -4.35 -10.84 -12.40
C SER A 384 -2.92 -10.39 -12.06
N PRO A 385 -2.73 -9.20 -11.45
CA PRO A 385 -1.40 -8.71 -11.12
C PRO A 385 -0.69 -9.66 -10.15
N HIS A 386 0.64 -9.66 -10.18
CA HIS A 386 1.47 -10.45 -9.28
C HIS A 386 1.68 -9.78 -7.92
N THR A 387 1.58 -8.45 -7.87
CA THR A 387 1.62 -7.66 -6.64
C THR A 387 0.78 -6.40 -6.82
N LEU A 388 0.28 -5.86 -5.72
CA LEU A 388 -0.32 -4.53 -5.66
C LEU A 388 0.61 -3.60 -4.88
N ILE A 389 0.94 -2.46 -5.47
CA ILE A 389 1.78 -1.43 -4.85
C ILE A 389 0.87 -0.22 -4.57
N PRO A 390 0.35 -0.09 -3.34
CA PRO A 390 -0.44 1.07 -2.94
C PRO A 390 0.46 2.27 -2.69
N MET A 391 -0.13 3.47 -2.70
CA MET A 391 0.57 4.69 -2.28
C MET A 391 0.64 4.83 -0.77
N HIS A 392 -0.11 4.03 -0.02
CA HIS A 392 -0.05 4.00 1.44
C HIS A 392 0.07 2.57 1.94
N GLY A 393 1.11 2.29 2.74
CA GLY A 393 1.38 0.96 3.29
C GLY A 393 2.29 0.10 2.42
N ARG A 394 2.40 -1.18 2.77
CA ARG A 394 3.30 -2.15 2.13
C ARG A 394 2.77 -2.66 0.79
N THR A 395 3.67 -3.09 -0.08
CA THR A 395 3.33 -3.92 -1.24
C THR A 395 2.57 -5.17 -0.79
N ASN A 396 1.41 -5.41 -1.39
CA ASN A 396 0.60 -6.58 -1.12
C ASN A 396 0.98 -7.74 -2.07
N LEU A 397 1.16 -8.93 -1.48
CA LEU A 397 1.60 -10.14 -2.19
C LEU A 397 0.44 -11.09 -2.57
N TRP A 398 -0.79 -10.74 -2.24
CA TRP A 398 -2.01 -11.52 -2.50
C TRP A 398 -3.08 -10.60 -3.11
N PRO A 399 -2.79 -10.09 -4.32
CA PRO A 399 -3.50 -8.93 -4.85
C PRO A 399 -4.98 -9.21 -5.14
N LYS A 400 -5.32 -10.38 -5.69
CA LYS A 400 -6.73 -10.73 -5.91
C LYS A 400 -7.47 -10.91 -4.59
N HIS A 401 -6.82 -11.55 -3.62
CA HIS A 401 -7.38 -11.67 -2.28
C HIS A 401 -7.70 -10.29 -1.68
N LEU A 402 -6.75 -9.35 -1.71
CA LEU A 402 -6.99 -7.99 -1.20
C LEU A 402 -8.15 -7.30 -1.92
N LEU A 403 -8.20 -7.37 -3.26
CA LEU A 403 -9.28 -6.77 -4.03
C LEU A 403 -10.65 -7.37 -3.69
N CYS A 404 -10.72 -8.70 -3.50
CA CYS A 404 -11.94 -9.38 -3.02
C CYS A 404 -12.33 -8.91 -1.61
N GLU A 405 -11.36 -8.76 -0.69
CA GLU A 405 -11.61 -8.25 0.66
C GLU A 405 -12.26 -6.85 0.60
N TYR A 406 -11.75 -5.98 -0.27
CA TYR A 406 -12.33 -4.67 -0.50
C TYR A 406 -13.76 -4.74 -1.03
N LEU A 407 -14.03 -5.57 -2.05
CA LEU A 407 -15.40 -5.77 -2.56
C LEU A 407 -16.35 -6.28 -1.48
N LYS A 408 -15.93 -7.29 -0.72
CA LYS A 408 -16.71 -7.87 0.38
C LYS A 408 -17.00 -6.81 1.45
N ASN A 409 -16.00 -6.02 1.84
CA ASN A 409 -16.15 -4.93 2.80
C ASN A 409 -17.16 -3.87 2.33
N ARG A 410 -17.15 -3.51 1.04
CA ARG A 410 -18.14 -2.58 0.45
C ARG A 410 -19.55 -3.17 0.44
N ARG A 411 -19.72 -4.42 0.03
CA ARG A 411 -21.05 -5.09 0.03
C ARG A 411 -21.60 -5.29 1.44
N ASN A 412 -20.73 -5.60 2.41
CA ASN A 412 -21.12 -5.66 3.82
C ASN A 412 -21.62 -4.31 4.31
N ARG A 413 -20.97 -3.21 3.90
CA ARG A 413 -21.42 -1.85 4.22
C ARG A 413 -22.79 -1.54 3.62
N GLU A 414 -23.01 -1.91 2.36
CA GLU A 414 -24.31 -1.77 1.71
C GLU A 414 -25.41 -2.54 2.42
N SER A 415 -25.11 -3.77 2.83
CA SER A 415 -26.04 -4.62 3.60
C SER A 415 -26.42 -3.96 4.94
N SER A 416 -25.45 -3.40 5.66
CA SER A 416 -25.73 -2.65 6.90
C SER A 416 -26.57 -1.39 6.66
N ILE A 417 -26.34 -0.69 5.55
CA ILE A 417 -27.12 0.51 5.18
C ILE A 417 -28.56 0.14 4.82
N LEU A 418 -28.75 -0.91 3.99
CA LEU A 418 -30.07 -1.41 3.64
C LEU A 418 -30.85 -1.82 4.88
N LYS A 419 -30.23 -2.59 5.78
CA LYS A 419 -30.84 -2.97 7.05
C LYS A 419 -31.27 -1.76 7.88
N ALA A 420 -30.41 -0.74 8.00
CA ALA A 420 -30.77 0.48 8.73
C ALA A 420 -32.00 1.18 8.11
N ILE A 421 -32.11 1.19 6.77
CA ILE A 421 -33.25 1.75 6.05
C ILE A 421 -34.52 0.92 6.28
N GLU A 422 -34.43 -0.41 6.21
CA GLU A 422 -35.53 -1.34 6.49
C GLU A 422 -36.05 -1.21 7.93
N ASP A 423 -35.15 -0.95 8.87
CA ASP A 423 -35.46 -0.68 10.28
C ASP A 423 -36.01 0.76 10.51
N GLY A 424 -36.23 1.54 9.45
CA GLY A 424 -36.92 2.83 9.47
C GLY A 424 -36.03 4.08 9.40
N ALA A 425 -34.73 3.96 9.09
CA ALA A 425 -33.87 5.13 8.89
C ALA A 425 -34.22 5.86 7.57
N GLU A 426 -34.60 7.13 7.66
CA GLU A 426 -35.01 7.93 6.49
C GLU A 426 -34.04 9.05 6.12
N THR A 427 -33.12 9.42 7.02
CA THR A 427 -32.17 10.52 6.81
C THR A 427 -30.72 10.05 6.87
N LEU A 428 -29.80 10.83 6.27
CA LEU A 428 -28.37 10.53 6.34
C LEU A 428 -27.87 10.44 7.78
N PHE A 429 -28.40 11.29 8.67
CA PHE A 429 -28.04 11.25 10.08
C PHE A 429 -28.48 9.94 10.75
N ASP A 430 -29.70 9.46 10.46
CA ASP A 430 -30.24 8.22 11.04
C ASP A 430 -29.41 7.02 10.60
N ILE A 431 -29.09 6.93 9.30
CA ILE A 431 -28.27 5.85 8.75
C ILE A 431 -26.86 5.88 9.36
N VAL A 432 -26.21 7.05 9.42
CA VAL A 432 -24.88 7.18 10.04
C VAL A 432 -24.93 6.80 11.53
N ALA A 433 -25.95 7.26 12.27
CA ALA A 433 -26.07 6.98 13.69
C ALA A 433 -26.31 5.49 13.99
N ASN A 434 -26.98 4.78 13.09
CA ASN A 434 -27.18 3.33 13.17
C ASN A 434 -25.90 2.58 12.75
N VAL A 435 -25.45 2.78 11.51
CA VAL A 435 -24.36 2.00 10.88
C VAL A 435 -22.99 2.27 11.52
N TYR A 436 -22.78 3.47 12.06
CA TYR A 436 -21.52 3.89 12.70
C TYR A 436 -21.70 4.19 14.20
N SER A 437 -22.66 3.54 14.86
CA SER A 437 -22.98 3.76 16.29
C SER A 437 -21.77 3.61 17.22
N ASN A 438 -20.84 2.70 16.88
CA ASN A 438 -19.64 2.39 17.66
C ASN A 438 -18.41 3.21 17.25
N VAL A 439 -18.56 4.13 16.30
CA VAL A 439 -17.49 5.02 15.85
C VAL A 439 -17.63 6.37 16.54
N ASP A 440 -16.51 6.94 16.96
CA ASP A 440 -16.48 8.27 17.57
C ASP A 440 -17.20 9.29 16.67
N ARG A 441 -18.10 10.08 17.28
CA ARG A 441 -18.94 11.04 16.55
C ARG A 441 -18.12 12.05 15.77
N SER A 442 -16.90 12.39 16.19
CA SER A 442 -16.01 13.28 15.42
C SER A 442 -15.70 12.77 14.01
N LEU A 443 -15.77 11.44 13.79
CA LEU A 443 -15.53 10.82 12.48
C LEU A 443 -16.81 10.64 11.65
N TRP A 444 -17.99 10.96 12.20
CA TRP A 444 -19.25 10.77 11.48
C TRP A 444 -19.37 11.65 10.24
N PHE A 445 -18.65 12.77 10.17
CA PHE A 445 -18.58 13.57 8.95
C PHE A 445 -18.01 12.77 7.76
N HIS A 446 -16.91 12.03 7.97
CA HIS A 446 -16.34 11.15 6.95
C HIS A 446 -17.24 9.95 6.66
N ALA A 447 -17.82 9.36 7.72
CA ALA A 447 -18.78 8.27 7.58
C ALA A 447 -19.99 8.66 6.71
N ALA A 448 -20.49 9.89 6.85
CA ALA A 448 -21.60 10.41 6.08
C ALA A 448 -21.30 10.47 4.58
N SER A 449 -20.10 10.89 4.19
CA SER A 449 -19.67 10.83 2.79
C SER A 449 -19.64 9.39 2.27
N ASN A 450 -19.16 8.44 3.07
CA ASN A 450 -19.16 7.02 2.71
C ASN A 450 -20.58 6.44 2.57
N VAL A 451 -21.49 6.77 3.49
CA VAL A 451 -22.91 6.36 3.39
C VAL A 451 -23.54 6.88 2.11
N ARG A 452 -23.29 8.15 1.75
CA ARG A 452 -23.82 8.74 0.51
C ARG A 452 -23.39 7.95 -0.72
N LEU A 453 -22.10 7.63 -0.84
CA LEU A 453 -21.57 6.84 -1.95
C LEU A 453 -22.29 5.49 -2.11
N HIS A 454 -22.56 4.80 -1.00
CA HIS A 454 -23.27 3.52 -1.02
C HIS A 454 -24.76 3.67 -1.31
N VAL A 455 -25.44 4.67 -0.75
CA VAL A 455 -26.86 4.92 -1.04
C VAL A 455 -27.05 5.28 -2.52
N ASP A 456 -26.17 6.11 -3.08
CA ASP A 456 -26.20 6.48 -4.50
C ASP A 456 -25.99 5.24 -5.40
N HIS A 457 -25.11 4.32 -5.00
CA HIS A 457 -24.90 3.06 -5.71
C HIS A 457 -26.09 2.10 -5.62
N LEU A 458 -26.66 1.93 -4.43
CA LEU A 458 -27.87 1.14 -4.23
C LEU A 458 -29.06 1.71 -5.01
N ALA A 459 -29.17 3.03 -5.09
CA ALA A 459 -30.17 3.70 -5.92
C ALA A 459 -29.94 3.40 -7.42
N TYR A 460 -28.69 3.52 -7.88
CA TYR A 460 -28.32 3.20 -9.28
C TYR A 460 -28.64 1.75 -9.66
N GLN A 461 -28.50 0.81 -8.72
CA GLN A 461 -28.81 -0.60 -8.92
C GLN A 461 -30.30 -0.96 -8.71
N ASP A 462 -31.17 0.03 -8.46
CA ASP A 462 -32.58 -0.19 -8.09
C ASP A 462 -32.76 -1.14 -6.88
N LYS A 463 -31.81 -1.11 -5.92
CA LYS A 463 -31.79 -1.97 -4.73
C LYS A 463 -32.30 -1.31 -3.45
N LEU A 464 -32.57 -0.01 -3.46
CA LEU A 464 -33.20 0.65 -2.32
C LEU A 464 -34.65 0.17 -2.17
N PRO A 465 -35.18 0.03 -0.93
CA PRO A 465 -36.59 -0.27 -0.72
C PRO A 465 -37.51 0.73 -1.43
N LYS A 466 -38.60 0.26 -2.03
CA LYS A 466 -39.49 1.11 -2.87
C LYS A 466 -40.09 2.29 -2.11
N GLU A 467 -40.39 2.08 -0.84
CA GLU A 467 -40.92 3.09 0.09
C GLU A 467 -39.85 4.04 0.65
N PHE A 468 -38.56 3.81 0.39
CA PHE A 468 -37.50 4.68 0.90
C PHE A 468 -37.62 6.09 0.31
N PRO A 469 -37.78 7.14 1.13
CA PRO A 469 -38.03 8.49 0.64
C PRO A 469 -36.73 9.16 0.17
N LEU A 470 -36.19 8.73 -0.98
CA LEU A 470 -34.88 9.15 -1.51
C LEU A 470 -34.74 10.68 -1.62
N GLN A 471 -35.79 11.38 -2.07
CA GLN A 471 -35.79 12.85 -2.14
C GLN A 471 -35.68 13.51 -0.76
N LYS A 472 -36.30 12.91 0.28
CA LYS A 472 -36.19 13.39 1.67
C LYS A 472 -34.78 13.15 2.18
N TYR A 473 -34.23 11.95 1.97
CA TYR A 473 -32.85 11.61 2.30
C TYR A 473 -31.86 12.60 1.68
N GLN A 474 -31.96 12.86 0.38
CA GLN A 474 -31.09 13.81 -0.34
C GLN A 474 -31.14 15.22 0.24
N LYS A 475 -32.32 15.70 0.65
CA LYS A 475 -32.48 17.00 1.34
C LYS A 475 -31.81 17.03 2.72
N THR A 476 -31.56 15.89 3.36
CA THR A 476 -30.89 15.83 4.67
C THR A 476 -29.37 15.82 4.58
N CYS A 477 -28.80 15.68 3.39
CA CYS A 477 -27.37 15.73 3.15
C CYS A 477 -26.78 17.16 3.30
N GLY A 478 -25.45 17.26 3.28
CA GLY A 478 -24.76 18.56 3.28
C GLY A 478 -25.01 19.36 4.57
N VAL A 479 -25.54 20.57 4.43
CA VAL A 479 -25.72 21.52 5.56
C VAL A 479 -26.66 21.01 6.65
N HIS A 480 -27.69 20.24 6.28
CA HIS A 480 -28.64 19.68 7.24
C HIS A 480 -28.00 18.61 8.11
N PHE A 481 -27.21 17.72 7.50
CA PHE A 481 -26.40 16.75 8.22
C PHE A 481 -25.40 17.46 9.14
N LEU A 482 -24.65 18.44 8.61
CA LEU A 482 -23.64 19.17 9.37
C LEU A 482 -24.23 19.83 10.63
N SER A 483 -25.40 20.46 10.50
CA SER A 483 -26.11 21.07 11.62
C SER A 483 -26.48 20.04 12.70
N ARG A 484 -27.10 18.92 12.31
CA ARG A 484 -27.47 17.84 13.27
C ARG A 484 -26.25 17.20 13.92
N TRP A 485 -25.19 17.01 13.15
CA TRP A 485 -23.93 16.45 13.63
C TRP A 485 -23.26 17.34 14.67
N LEU A 486 -23.16 18.65 14.43
CA LEU A 486 -22.62 19.60 15.41
C LEU A 486 -23.41 19.59 16.73
N LEU A 487 -24.75 19.51 16.67
CA LEU A 487 -25.61 19.37 17.85
C LEU A 487 -25.37 18.04 18.58
N ALA A 488 -25.17 16.94 17.85
CA ALA A 488 -24.89 15.63 18.41
C ALA A 488 -23.51 15.57 19.09
N CYS A 489 -22.50 16.24 18.55
CA CYS A 489 -21.18 16.36 19.16
C CYS A 489 -21.22 17.25 20.42
N ALA A 490 -21.95 18.37 20.37
CA ALA A 490 -22.11 19.27 21.52
C ALA A 490 -22.81 18.58 22.70
N SER A 491 -23.87 17.81 22.43
CA SER A 491 -24.60 17.06 23.47
C SER A 491 -23.78 15.94 24.10
N SER A 492 -22.91 15.23 23.34
CA SER A 492 -21.99 14.25 23.91
C SER A 492 -20.92 14.88 24.81
N HIS A 493 -20.39 16.07 24.43
CA HIS A 493 -19.48 16.80 25.31
C HIS A 493 -20.17 17.33 26.57
N PHE A 494 -21.43 17.77 26.47
CA PHE A 494 -22.20 18.25 27.62
C PHE A 494 -22.55 17.11 28.58
N ALA A 495 -22.91 15.93 28.08
CA ALA A 495 -23.18 14.75 28.89
C ALA A 495 -21.92 14.25 29.63
N MET A 496 -20.77 14.26 28.96
CA MET A 496 -19.48 13.89 29.57
C MET A 496 -19.05 14.88 30.66
N LYS A 497 -19.31 16.18 30.46
CA LYS A 497 -19.05 17.24 31.45
C LYS A 497 -20.04 17.25 32.63
N TYR A 498 -21.22 16.63 32.47
CA TYR A 498 -22.18 16.44 33.57
C TYR A 498 -21.88 15.20 34.42
N MET A 499 -21.20 14.19 33.86
CA MET A 499 -20.70 13.02 34.59
C MET A 499 -19.40 13.31 35.37
N LEU A 500 -18.60 14.29 34.94
CA LEU A 500 -17.45 14.82 35.68
C LEU A 500 -17.81 16.14 36.38
N GLY A 501 -18.22 16.04 37.65
CA GLY A 501 -18.74 17.15 38.43
C GLY A 501 -17.81 18.36 38.61
N LYS A 502 -18.42 19.55 38.46
CA LYS A 502 -18.11 20.88 39.01
C LYS A 502 -16.69 21.45 38.82
N ALA A 503 -16.52 22.24 37.77
CA ALA A 503 -15.75 23.49 37.83
C ALA A 503 -16.37 24.56 36.90
N LYS A 504 -16.36 25.80 37.38
CA LYS A 504 -17.19 26.95 36.97
C LYS A 504 -17.09 27.32 35.47
N LEU A 505 -18.23 27.72 34.91
CA LEU A 505 -18.35 28.43 33.62
C LEU A 505 -17.77 29.86 33.74
N PRO A 506 -17.31 30.47 32.62
CA PRO A 506 -18.22 31.36 31.91
C PRO A 506 -18.18 31.27 30.37
N CYS A 507 -19.33 31.62 29.79
CA CYS A 507 -19.63 32.14 28.45
C CYS A 507 -18.61 31.95 27.30
N ALA A 508 -18.96 31.06 26.35
CA ALA A 508 -18.49 31.14 24.96
C ALA A 508 -19.52 30.49 24.00
N VAL A 509 -20.74 31.03 23.95
CA VAL A 509 -21.78 30.60 22.97
C VAL A 509 -22.01 31.65 21.86
N ALA A 510 -21.30 32.78 21.86
CA ALA A 510 -21.52 33.86 20.89
C ALA A 510 -20.43 34.02 19.80
N LEU A 511 -19.35 33.23 19.78
CA LEU A 511 -18.24 33.42 18.83
C LEU A 511 -18.13 32.37 17.71
N ALA A 512 -18.86 31.24 17.80
CA ALA A 512 -18.82 30.21 16.76
C ALA A 512 -19.66 30.53 15.51
N VAL A 513 -20.61 31.47 15.61
CA VAL A 513 -21.49 31.86 14.49
C VAL A 513 -20.90 33.04 13.69
N ALA A 514 -20.00 33.84 14.27
CA ALA A 514 -19.35 34.96 13.58
C ALA A 514 -18.10 34.55 12.77
N GLY A 515 -17.37 33.51 13.21
CA GLY A 515 -16.18 33.01 12.50
C GLY A 515 -16.49 32.33 11.15
N LEU A 516 -17.67 31.71 11.01
CA LEU A 516 -18.10 31.06 9.77
C LEU A 516 -18.63 32.06 8.72
N ALA A 517 -19.08 33.25 9.13
CA ALA A 517 -19.50 34.31 8.21
C ALA A 517 -18.33 35.02 7.51
N VAL A 518 -17.14 35.04 8.14
CA VAL A 518 -15.92 35.64 7.55
C VAL A 518 -15.30 34.73 6.49
N ILE A 519 -15.38 33.40 6.66
CA ILE A 519 -14.92 32.44 5.65
C ILE A 519 -15.88 32.41 4.43
N TYR A 520 -17.18 32.66 4.64
CA TYR A 520 -18.16 32.69 3.55
C TYR A 520 -18.16 34.00 2.74
N SER A 521 -17.78 35.12 3.36
CA SER A 521 -17.71 36.42 2.67
C SER A 521 -16.50 36.57 1.74
N ALA A 522 -15.49 35.70 1.87
CA ALA A 522 -14.30 35.69 0.99
C ALA A 522 -14.46 34.81 -0.26
N ARG A 523 -15.56 34.04 -0.39
CA ARG A 523 -15.85 33.20 -1.58
C ARG A 523 -16.88 33.81 -2.54
N ILE A 524 -17.35 35.02 -2.27
CA ILE A 524 -18.18 35.81 -3.18
C ILE A 524 -17.45 37.13 -3.45
N LYS A 525 -16.36 37.07 -4.21
CA LYS A 525 -15.88 38.13 -5.12
C LYS A 525 -14.64 37.65 -5.88
N HIS A 526 -14.84 37.54 -7.19
CA HIS A 526 -13.90 37.25 -8.29
C HIS A 526 -13.55 35.79 -8.55
#